data_AF-A0A1M7AIN7-F1
#
_entry.id   AF-A0A1M7AIN7-F1
#
_cell.length_a   1.000
_cell.length_b   1.000
_cell.length_c   1.000
_cell.angle_alpha   90.00
_cell.angle_beta   90.00
_cell.angle_gamma   90.00
#
_symmetry.space_group_name_H-M   'P 1'
#
loop_
_entity.id
_entity.type
_entity.pdbx_description
1 polymer ?
#
loop_
_entity_poly.entity_id
_entity_poly.type
_entity_poly.pdbx_seq_one_letter_code
_entity_poly.pdbx_strand_id
1 'polypeptide(L)'
;MILHTKETFRKVFFQRIHVVVISFLFLFLSCKNKDEEIGKPDPYILTENHISEDCGAYQMRFKDGKYIFNFALSGTCKKIKSEDYIKEYSRYLNFYNDSLVNRRGYILLQYYGINTNIKYFQESIMNITKRNFKTHVSLVESDDKHFTIKVGDIPL
;
A
#
# COMPACT_ATOMS: atom_id res chain seq x y z
N MET A 1 -47.14 17.08 -60.99
CA MET A 1 -46.49 17.82 -59.88
C MET A 1 -46.68 17.18 -58.48
N ILE A 2 -47.22 15.95 -58.36
CA ILE A 2 -47.50 15.30 -57.05
C ILE A 2 -46.54 14.14 -56.73
N LEU A 3 -45.87 13.56 -57.75
CA LEU A 3 -44.91 12.46 -57.54
C LEU A 3 -43.57 12.92 -56.93
N HIS A 4 -43.08 14.10 -57.33
CA HIS A 4 -41.78 14.60 -56.84
C HIS A 4 -41.78 14.91 -55.33
N THR A 5 -42.93 15.26 -54.74
CA THR A 5 -43.04 15.63 -53.32
C THR A 5 -43.00 14.42 -52.39
N LYS A 6 -43.48 13.25 -52.82
CA LYS A 6 -43.48 12.01 -52.01
C LYS A 6 -42.07 11.44 -51.81
N GLU A 7 -41.22 11.47 -52.84
CA GLU A 7 -39.85 10.96 -52.72
C GLU A 7 -38.96 11.85 -51.83
N THR A 8 -39.09 13.17 -51.95
CA THR A 8 -38.32 14.11 -51.13
C THR A 8 -38.70 14.00 -49.65
N PHE A 9 -39.99 13.83 -49.35
CA PHE A 9 -40.46 13.65 -47.97
C PHE A 9 -39.94 12.35 -47.35
N ARG A 10 -39.92 11.25 -48.12
CA ARG A 10 -39.38 9.96 -47.69
C ARG A 10 -37.88 10.00 -47.44
N LYS A 11 -37.10 10.68 -48.30
CA LYS A 11 -35.65 10.89 -48.11
C LYS A 11 -35.35 11.72 -46.86
N VAL A 12 -36.06 12.83 -46.65
CA VAL A 12 -35.87 13.69 -45.46
C VAL A 12 -36.29 12.96 -44.17
N PHE A 13 -37.35 12.15 -44.21
CA PHE A 13 -37.80 11.37 -43.07
C PHE A 13 -36.82 10.25 -42.70
N PHE A 14 -36.30 9.50 -43.68
CA PHE A 14 -35.26 8.49 -43.44
C PHE A 14 -33.93 9.12 -42.97
N GLN A 15 -33.55 10.26 -43.53
CA GLN A 15 -32.35 10.99 -43.10
C GLN A 15 -32.46 11.49 -41.66
N ARG A 16 -33.65 11.96 -41.22
CA ARG A 16 -33.91 12.35 -39.83
C ARG A 16 -33.90 11.15 -38.88
N ILE A 17 -34.44 10.00 -39.29
CA ILE A 17 -34.37 8.76 -38.49
C ILE A 17 -32.92 8.30 -38.33
N HIS A 18 -32.12 8.32 -39.39
CA HIS A 18 -30.70 7.94 -39.32
C HIS A 18 -29.90 8.86 -38.38
N VAL A 19 -30.14 10.16 -38.40
CA VAL A 19 -29.48 11.10 -37.48
C VAL A 19 -29.88 10.83 -36.02
N VAL A 20 -31.16 10.54 -35.75
CA VAL A 20 -31.62 10.21 -34.38
C VAL A 20 -31.03 8.88 -33.89
N VAL A 21 -30.99 7.86 -34.75
CA VAL A 21 -30.41 6.55 -34.42
C VAL A 21 -28.89 6.64 -34.22
N ILE A 22 -28.18 7.40 -35.05
CA ILE A 22 -26.73 7.63 -34.90
C ILE A 22 -26.44 8.41 -33.60
N SER A 23 -27.22 9.45 -33.28
CA SER A 23 -27.07 10.19 -32.02
C SER A 23 -27.34 9.33 -30.79
N PHE A 24 -28.30 8.40 -30.85
CA PHE A 24 -28.55 7.44 -29.78
C PHE A 24 -27.42 6.41 -29.62
N LEU A 25 -26.79 6.00 -30.72
CA LEU A 25 -25.61 5.10 -30.72
C LEU A 25 -24.38 5.76 -30.08
N PHE A 26 -24.16 7.06 -30.32
CA PHE A 26 -23.05 7.80 -29.68
C PHE A 26 -23.25 8.03 -28.17
N LEU A 27 -24.50 8.10 -27.69
CA LEU A 27 -24.79 8.23 -26.25
C LEU A 27 -24.42 6.97 -25.44
N PHE A 28 -24.44 5.78 -26.06
CA PHE A 28 -24.00 4.52 -25.42
C PHE A 28 -22.51 4.24 -25.58
N LEU A 29 -21.81 4.93 -26.50
CA LEU A 29 -20.35 4.84 -26.68
C LEU A 29 -19.56 5.73 -25.70
N SER A 30 -20.23 6.61 -24.95
CA SER A 30 -19.66 7.20 -23.72
C SER A 30 -19.66 6.15 -22.59
N CYS A 31 -18.95 5.05 -22.83
CA CYS A 31 -18.48 4.17 -21.78
C CYS A 31 -17.58 5.00 -20.88
N LYS A 32 -18.11 5.33 -19.70
CA LYS A 32 -17.35 5.76 -18.53
C LYS A 32 -16.07 4.93 -18.46
N ASN A 33 -14.92 5.55 -18.64
CA ASN A 33 -13.69 5.11 -18.00
C ASN A 33 -13.96 5.25 -16.50
N LYS A 34 -14.59 4.24 -15.90
CA LYS A 34 -14.60 4.09 -14.46
C LYS A 34 -13.21 3.59 -14.14
N ASP A 35 -12.44 4.39 -13.42
CA ASP A 35 -11.22 3.91 -12.80
C ASP A 35 -11.56 2.64 -12.00
N GLU A 36 -11.07 1.48 -12.48
CA GLU A 36 -11.38 0.16 -11.90
C GLU A 36 -10.88 0.00 -10.45
N GLU A 37 -10.24 1.03 -9.90
CA GLU A 37 -9.65 1.06 -8.56
C GLU A 37 -10.54 1.76 -7.53
N ILE A 38 -11.51 2.59 -7.94
CA ILE A 38 -12.36 3.32 -7.00
C ILE A 38 -13.31 2.33 -6.30
N GLY A 39 -13.07 2.10 -5.00
CA GLY A 39 -13.89 1.26 -4.13
C GLY A 39 -13.35 -0.15 -3.88
N LYS A 40 -12.16 -0.52 -4.40
CA LYS A 40 -11.49 -1.75 -3.98
C LYS A 40 -10.90 -1.56 -2.56
N PRO A 41 -10.94 -2.58 -1.69
CA PRO A 41 -10.35 -2.48 -0.36
C PRO A 41 -8.83 -2.34 -0.48
N ASP A 42 -8.24 -1.42 0.30
CA ASP A 42 -6.80 -1.21 0.29
C ASP A 42 -6.05 -2.51 0.62
N PRO A 43 -4.93 -2.81 -0.08
CA PRO A 43 -4.15 -4.03 0.16
C PRO A 43 -3.32 -3.95 1.45
N TYR A 44 -3.44 -2.86 2.21
CA TYR A 44 -2.73 -2.65 3.47
C TYR A 44 -3.61 -1.94 4.51
N ILE A 45 -3.13 -1.94 5.76
CA ILE A 45 -3.65 -1.14 6.86
C ILE A 45 -2.53 -0.21 7.32
N LEU A 46 -2.84 1.07 7.44
CA LEU A 46 -1.91 2.14 7.80
C LEU A 46 -2.27 2.67 9.18
N THR A 47 -1.27 2.72 10.06
CA THR A 47 -1.38 3.32 11.39
C THR A 47 -0.20 4.24 11.64
N GLU A 48 -0.42 5.30 12.42
CA GLU A 48 0.62 6.24 12.82
C GLU A 48 0.53 6.49 14.32
N ASN A 49 1.67 6.44 15.01
CA ASN A 49 1.76 6.70 16.45
C ASN A 49 2.86 7.71 16.73
N HIS A 50 2.59 8.68 17.59
CA HIS A 50 3.63 9.59 18.07
C HIS A 50 4.58 8.86 19.04
N ILE A 51 5.89 8.98 18.83
CA ILE A 51 6.91 8.24 19.60
C ILE A 51 7.98 9.13 20.24
N SER A 52 8.14 10.35 19.77
CA SER A 52 8.99 11.40 20.35
C SER A 52 8.49 12.76 19.91
N GLU A 53 8.91 13.84 20.57
CA GLU A 53 8.41 15.22 20.41
C GLU A 53 8.19 15.67 18.95
N ASP A 54 9.08 15.26 18.04
CA ASP A 54 9.05 15.62 16.63
C ASP A 54 9.02 14.41 15.66
N CYS A 55 8.59 13.25 16.16
CA CYS A 55 8.64 11.99 15.43
C CYS A 55 7.41 11.09 15.64
N GLY A 56 6.86 10.59 14.54
CA GLY A 56 5.89 9.51 14.51
C GLY A 56 6.51 8.20 13.98
N ALA A 57 5.93 7.08 14.36
CA ALA A 57 6.13 5.80 13.69
C ALA A 57 4.94 5.55 12.75
N TYR A 58 5.24 5.40 11.48
CA TYR A 58 4.33 5.00 10.43
C TYR A 58 4.42 3.48 10.23
N GLN A 59 3.32 2.76 10.45
CA GLN A 59 3.26 1.31 10.27
C GLN A 59 2.26 0.94 9.19
N MET A 60 2.73 0.22 8.17
CA MET A 60 1.91 -0.24 7.06
C MET A 60 1.94 -1.76 7.00
N ARG A 61 0.84 -2.42 7.37
CA ARG A 61 0.70 -3.88 7.35
C ARG A 61 0.03 -4.32 6.05
N PHE A 62 0.70 -5.16 5.29
CA PHE A 62 0.16 -5.68 4.04
C PHE A 62 -0.74 -6.89 4.30
N LYS A 63 -1.87 -6.97 3.58
CA LYS A 63 -2.77 -8.12 3.62
C LYS A 63 -2.13 -9.30 2.88
N ASP A 64 -1.59 -9.05 1.70
CA ASP A 64 -0.99 -10.05 0.81
C ASP A 64 0.38 -9.60 0.25
N GLY A 65 1.12 -10.54 -0.34
CA GLY A 65 2.41 -10.31 -0.97
C GLY A 65 3.62 -10.69 -0.12
N LYS A 66 4.82 -10.38 -0.61
CA LYS A 66 6.10 -10.79 0.01
C LYS A 66 6.42 -10.03 1.30
N TYR A 67 5.91 -8.81 1.47
CA TYR A 67 6.13 -8.01 2.66
C TYR A 67 5.05 -8.26 3.70
N ILE A 68 5.46 -8.41 4.96
CA ILE A 68 4.54 -8.52 6.10
C ILE A 68 4.08 -7.11 6.50
N PHE A 69 5.04 -6.22 6.75
CA PHE A 69 4.78 -4.82 7.03
C PHE A 69 6.01 -3.94 6.75
N ASN A 70 5.78 -2.63 6.62
CA ASN A 70 6.78 -1.58 6.64
C ASN A 70 6.64 -0.79 7.94
N PHE A 71 7.74 -0.54 8.64
CA PHE A 71 7.79 0.29 9.83
C PHE A 71 8.79 1.41 9.57
N ALA A 72 8.26 2.63 9.49
CA ALA A 72 9.00 3.81 9.10
C ALA A 72 8.78 4.94 10.11
N LEU A 73 9.58 5.99 9.99
CA LEU A 73 9.43 7.21 10.75
C LEU A 73 8.74 8.30 9.92
N SER A 74 8.04 9.20 10.61
CA SER A 74 7.40 10.39 10.04
C SER A 74 7.77 11.63 10.88
N GLY A 75 7.90 12.78 10.22
CA GLY A 75 8.33 14.03 10.87
C GLY A 75 9.85 14.25 10.82
N THR A 76 10.35 15.19 11.62
CA THR A 76 11.77 15.59 11.59
C THR A 76 12.67 14.65 12.37
N CYS A 77 12.14 13.99 13.41
CA CYS A 77 12.83 12.95 14.18
C CYS A 77 14.25 13.33 14.61
N LYS A 78 14.50 14.60 14.97
CA LYS A 78 15.82 15.08 15.39
C LYS A 78 16.18 14.62 16.80
N LYS A 79 15.16 14.35 17.63
CA LYS A 79 15.31 14.00 19.06
C LYS A 79 15.06 12.53 19.36
N ILE A 80 14.76 11.72 18.35
CA ILE A 80 14.46 10.30 18.55
C ILE A 80 15.70 9.52 18.99
N LYS A 81 15.54 8.60 19.93
CA LYS A 81 16.59 7.66 20.33
C LYS A 81 16.29 6.26 19.80
N SER A 82 17.32 5.41 19.73
CA SER A 82 17.16 4.00 19.36
C SER A 82 16.18 3.28 20.28
N GLU A 83 16.17 3.63 21.56
CA GLU A 83 15.30 3.00 22.56
C GLU A 83 13.82 3.31 22.31
N ASP A 84 13.49 4.54 21.86
CA ASP A 84 12.12 4.94 21.53
C ASP A 84 11.60 4.13 20.35
N TYR A 85 12.42 4.00 19.29
CA TYR A 85 12.10 3.19 18.12
C TYR A 85 11.91 1.72 18.48
N ILE A 86 12.86 1.13 19.24
CA ILE A 86 12.81 -0.28 19.66
C ILE A 86 11.58 -0.54 20.52
N LYS A 87 11.26 0.38 21.44
CA LYS A 87 10.09 0.30 22.31
C LYS A 87 8.79 0.31 21.49
N GLU A 88 8.67 1.23 20.53
CA GLU A 88 7.49 1.29 19.67
C GLU A 88 7.39 0.04 18.78
N TYR A 89 8.49 -0.39 18.17
CA TYR A 89 8.52 -1.59 17.35
C TYR A 89 8.06 -2.83 18.14
N SER A 90 8.57 -3.00 19.36
CA SER A 90 8.16 -4.06 20.28
C SER A 90 6.66 -3.95 20.63
N ARG A 91 6.17 -2.75 20.94
CA ARG A 91 4.76 -2.50 21.23
C ARG A 91 3.87 -2.89 20.04
N TYR A 92 4.26 -2.50 18.83
CA TYR A 92 3.54 -2.82 17.60
C TYR A 92 3.45 -4.33 17.36
N LEU A 93 4.57 -5.05 17.47
CA LEU A 93 4.56 -6.50 17.31
C LEU A 93 3.72 -7.21 18.37
N ASN A 94 3.82 -6.79 19.63
CA ASN A 94 3.02 -7.36 20.71
C ASN A 94 1.52 -7.12 20.49
N PHE A 95 1.13 -5.92 20.05
CA PHE A 95 -0.27 -5.59 19.81
C PHE A 95 -0.87 -6.44 18.68
N TYR A 96 -0.08 -6.77 17.66
CA TYR A 96 -0.53 -7.56 16.50
C TYR A 96 -0.03 -9.01 16.52
N ASN A 97 0.45 -9.50 17.66
CA ASN A 97 1.15 -10.78 17.77
C ASN A 97 0.35 -11.95 17.15
N ASP A 98 -0.94 -12.04 17.45
CA ASP A 98 -1.79 -13.13 16.94
C ASP A 98 -1.92 -13.13 15.42
N SER A 99 -1.96 -11.94 14.81
CA SER A 99 -2.02 -11.79 13.35
C SER A 99 -0.67 -12.00 12.65
N LEU A 100 0.44 -11.90 13.38
CA LEU A 100 1.80 -11.90 12.84
C LEU A 100 2.53 -13.23 13.05
N VAL A 101 2.29 -13.96 14.14
CA VAL A 101 3.10 -15.11 14.57
C VAL A 101 3.35 -16.17 13.48
N ASN A 102 2.35 -16.42 12.63
CA ASN A 102 2.44 -17.41 11.55
C ASN A 102 2.76 -16.81 10.17
N ARG A 103 2.87 -15.49 10.07
CA ARG A 103 3.24 -14.81 8.82
C ARG A 103 4.72 -15.09 8.51
N ARG A 104 5.00 -15.15 7.22
CA ARG A 104 6.34 -15.31 6.64
C ARG A 104 6.48 -14.27 5.55
N GLY A 105 7.64 -13.64 5.46
CA GLY A 105 7.88 -12.60 4.46
C GLY A 105 9.01 -11.68 4.87
N TYR A 106 8.99 -10.48 4.28
CA TYR A 106 9.96 -9.43 4.55
C TYR A 106 9.35 -8.33 5.43
N ILE A 107 10.14 -7.79 6.34
CA ILE A 107 9.79 -6.59 7.09
C ILE A 107 10.79 -5.51 6.69
N LEU A 108 10.26 -4.38 6.19
CA LEU A 108 11.06 -3.21 5.87
C LEU A 108 11.08 -2.27 7.07
N LEU A 109 12.28 -1.85 7.48
CA LEU A 109 12.50 -0.98 8.63
C LEU A 109 13.24 0.27 8.17
N GLN A 110 12.62 1.44 8.32
CA GLN A 110 13.19 2.74 7.96
C GLN A 110 13.41 3.56 9.23
N TYR A 111 14.65 3.94 9.49
CA TYR A 111 15.08 4.43 10.80
C TYR A 111 15.94 5.71 10.70
N TYR A 112 15.70 6.53 9.68
CA TYR A 112 16.44 7.78 9.50
C TYR A 112 16.44 8.65 10.78
N GLY A 113 17.54 9.35 11.05
CA GLY A 113 17.67 10.21 12.23
C GLY A 113 18.08 9.50 13.53
N ILE A 114 18.08 8.16 13.57
CA ILE A 114 18.62 7.41 14.70
C ILE A 114 20.15 7.33 14.59
N ASN A 115 20.85 7.97 15.51
CA ASN A 115 22.30 7.88 15.62
C ASN A 115 22.68 6.85 16.70
N THR A 116 23.01 5.63 16.28
CA THR A 116 23.34 4.51 17.20
C THR A 116 24.30 3.53 16.53
N ASN A 117 24.82 2.57 17.29
CA ASN A 117 25.54 1.44 16.71
C ASN A 117 24.56 0.57 15.91
N ILE A 118 24.66 0.64 14.58
CA ILE A 118 23.70 -0.02 13.68
C ILE A 118 23.62 -1.53 13.89
N LYS A 119 24.74 -2.19 14.19
CA LYS A 119 24.77 -3.64 14.41
C LYS A 119 23.97 -4.02 15.66
N TYR A 120 24.19 -3.32 16.76
CA TYR A 120 23.44 -3.54 18.00
C TYR A 120 21.94 -3.26 17.83
N PHE A 121 21.61 -2.21 17.09
CA PHE A 121 20.22 -1.84 16.79
C PHE A 121 19.51 -2.93 15.96
N GLN A 122 20.14 -3.40 14.88
CA GLN A 122 19.63 -4.48 14.05
C GLN A 122 19.48 -5.78 14.83
N GLU A 123 20.48 -6.17 15.62
CA GLU A 123 20.41 -7.36 16.48
C GLU A 123 19.25 -7.27 17.48
N SER A 124 19.03 -6.09 18.08
CA SER A 124 17.89 -5.84 18.99
C SER A 124 16.54 -6.05 18.30
N ILE A 125 16.37 -5.46 17.11
CA ILE A 125 15.14 -5.60 16.32
C ILE A 125 14.93 -7.05 15.85
N MET A 126 15.99 -7.71 15.35
CA MET A 126 15.92 -9.11 14.94
C MET A 126 15.55 -10.04 16.10
N ASN A 127 16.10 -9.81 17.30
CA ASN A 127 15.77 -10.58 18.51
C ASN A 127 14.32 -10.38 18.95
N ILE A 128 13.79 -9.15 18.87
CA ILE A 128 12.38 -8.86 19.14
C ILE A 128 11.48 -9.56 18.11
N THR A 129 11.85 -9.50 16.83
CA THR A 129 11.12 -10.16 15.74
C THR A 129 11.11 -11.68 15.93
N LYS A 130 12.26 -12.29 16.19
CA LYS A 130 12.40 -13.73 16.41
C LYS A 130 11.52 -14.23 17.55
N ARG A 131 11.46 -13.48 18.66
CA ARG A 131 10.61 -13.82 19.81
C ARG A 131 9.12 -13.77 19.48
N ASN A 132 8.68 -12.75 18.73
CA ASN A 132 7.27 -12.58 18.36
C ASN A 132 6.81 -13.58 17.29
N PHE A 133 7.61 -13.78 16.24
CA PHE A 133 7.25 -14.66 15.11
C PHE A 133 7.59 -16.14 15.34
N LYS A 134 8.34 -16.46 16.39
CA LYS A 134 8.73 -17.83 16.77
C LYS A 134 9.32 -18.63 15.60
N THR A 135 10.12 -17.97 14.77
CA THR A 135 10.75 -18.58 13.58
C THR A 135 12.13 -17.99 13.31
N HIS A 136 12.81 -18.47 12.27
CA HIS A 136 14.08 -17.92 11.82
C HIS A 136 13.91 -16.47 11.35
N VAL A 137 14.86 -15.61 11.70
CA VAL A 137 14.92 -14.22 11.24
C VAL A 137 16.34 -13.93 10.80
N SER A 138 16.49 -13.38 9.60
CA SER A 138 17.78 -13.01 9.02
C SER A 138 17.74 -11.61 8.42
N LEU A 139 18.87 -10.92 8.48
CA LEU A 139 19.08 -9.66 7.78
C LEU A 139 19.31 -9.97 6.29
N VAL A 140 18.62 -9.25 5.41
CA VAL A 140 18.73 -9.42 3.94
C VAL A 140 19.46 -8.25 3.31
N GLU A 141 19.16 -7.05 3.77
CA GLU A 141 19.68 -5.80 3.24
C GLU A 141 19.84 -4.81 4.38
N SER A 142 20.88 -3.99 4.30
CA SER A 142 21.18 -2.93 5.26
C SER A 142 21.83 -1.77 4.53
N ASP A 143 21.30 -0.58 4.75
CA ASP A 143 21.84 0.71 4.31
C ASP A 143 21.85 1.66 5.52
N ASP A 144 22.24 2.93 5.35
CA ASP A 144 22.35 3.93 6.41
C ASP A 144 20.99 4.36 6.99
N LYS A 145 19.89 4.12 6.26
CA LYS A 145 18.54 4.62 6.61
C LYS A 145 17.47 3.54 6.67
N HIS A 146 17.75 2.36 6.15
CA HIS A 146 16.80 1.26 6.18
C HIS A 146 17.51 -0.09 6.23
N PHE A 147 16.79 -1.09 6.73
CA PHE A 147 17.20 -2.48 6.59
C PHE A 147 15.97 -3.35 6.42
N THR A 148 16.19 -4.51 5.80
CA THR A 148 15.14 -5.48 5.56
C THR A 148 15.49 -6.77 6.28
N ILE A 149 14.54 -7.28 7.06
CA ILE A 149 14.66 -8.60 7.67
C ILE A 149 13.69 -9.58 7.00
N LYS A 150 14.13 -10.82 6.86
CA LYS A 150 13.33 -11.94 6.39
C LYS A 150 12.86 -12.76 7.58
N VAL A 151 11.59 -13.13 7.57
CA VAL A 151 10.94 -13.94 8.61
C VAL A 151 10.55 -15.29 8.01
N GLY A 152 11.23 -16.32 8.50
CA GLY A 152 11.17 -17.71 8.11
C GLY A 152 11.88 -18.05 6.80
N ASP A 153 11.89 -19.34 6.50
CA ASP A 153 12.67 -19.92 5.40
C ASP A 153 11.84 -19.95 4.12
N ILE A 154 11.61 -18.78 3.52
CA ILE A 154 10.95 -18.68 2.22
C ILE A 154 11.99 -19.00 1.13
N PRO A 155 11.74 -19.92 0.19
CA PRO A 155 12.57 -20.05 -1.01
C PRO A 155 12.60 -18.69 -1.74
N LEU A 156 13.79 -18.24 -2.15
CA LEU A 156 13.95 -17.03 -2.96
C LEU A 156 13.18 -17.13 -4.28
#